data_AF-A0A943IPC8-F1
#
_entry.id   AF-A0A943IPC8-F1
#
_cell.length_a   1.000
_cell.length_b   1.000
_cell.length_c   1.000
_cell.angle_alpha   90.00
_cell.angle_beta   90.00
_cell.angle_gamma   90.00
#
_symmetry.space_group_name_H-M   'P 1'
#
loop_
_entity.id
_entity.type
_entity.pdbx_description
1 polymer ?
#
loop_
_entity_poly.entity_id
_entity_poly.type
_entity_poly.pdbx_seq_one_letter_code
_entity_poly.pdbx_strand_id
1 'polypeptide(L)' 'MVKAGYTQKELAKSLGISEQTLTRKLKKRVFGTDEAAKIVELLSIDDPKAVFFGE' A
#
# COMPACT_ATOMS: atom_id res chain seq x y z
N MET A 1 -5.96 -10.13 -6.61
CA MET A 1 -6.67 -8.83 -6.67
C MET A 1 -5.63 -7.78 -7.05
N VAL A 2 -5.65 -7.29 -8.29
CA VAL A 2 -4.81 -6.17 -8.74
C VAL A 2 -5.79 -5.02 -9.00
N LYS A 3 -6.18 -4.33 -7.93
CA LYS A 3 -6.98 -3.11 -8.04
C LYS A 3 -5.97 -1.98 -8.29
N ALA A 4 -6.14 -1.26 -9.40
CA ALA A 4 -5.33 -0.11 -9.87
C ALA A 4 -4.13 -0.35 -10.81
N GLY A 5 -3.96 -1.55 -11.39
CA GLY A 5 -2.91 -1.75 -12.42
C GLY A 5 -1.46 -1.77 -11.90
N TYR A 6 -1.23 -1.40 -10.64
CA TYR A 6 0.03 -1.62 -9.94
C TYR A 6 0.07 -3.02 -9.35
N THR A 7 1.10 -3.77 -9.72
CA THR A 7 1.41 -5.04 -9.05
C THR A 7 1.97 -4.75 -7.65
N GLN A 8 1.78 -5.68 -6.70
CA GLN A 8 2.42 -5.56 -5.38
C GLN A 8 3.94 -5.37 -5.49
N LYS A 9 4.55 -5.96 -6.52
CA LYS A 9 5.98 -5.82 -6.84
C LYS A 9 6.39 -4.38 -7.13
N GLU A 10 5.65 -3.74 -8.03
CA GLU A 10 5.89 -2.34 -8.41
C GLU A 10 5.71 -1.43 -7.20
N LEU A 11 4.68 -1.67 -6.39
CA LEU A 11 4.42 -0.87 -5.20
C LEU A 11 5.51 -1.03 -4.14
N ALA A 12 5.93 -2.27 -3.88
CA ALA A 12 7.00 -2.57 -2.93
C ALA A 12 8.31 -1.90 -3.37
N LYS A 13 8.62 -1.94 -4.66
CA LYS A 13 9.78 -1.28 -5.26
C LYS A 13 9.74 0.24 -5.08
N SER A 14 8.61 0.89 -5.34
CA SER A 14 8.45 2.34 -5.14
C SER A 14 8.52 2.76 -3.66
N LEU A 15 8.15 1.87 -2.76
CA LEU A 15 8.29 2.06 -1.31
C LEU A 15 9.69 1.73 -0.77
N GLY A 16 10.56 1.13 -1.60
CA GLY A 16 11.89 0.68 -1.17
C GLY A 16 11.85 -0.50 -0.19
N ILE A 17 10.77 -1.30 -0.21
CA ILE A 17 10.60 -2.47 0.64
C ILE A 17 10.42 -3.74 -0.19
N SER A 18 10.59 -4.91 0.43
CA SER A 18 10.30 -6.19 -0.21
C SER A 18 8.79 -6.46 -0.32
N GLU A 19 8.38 -7.22 -1.34
CA GLU A 19 6.98 -7.64 -1.55
C GLU A 19 6.39 -8.38 -0.33
N GLN A 20 7.20 -9.21 0.33
CA GLN A 20 6.80 -9.89 1.57
C GLN A 20 6.53 -8.89 2.71
N THR A 21 7.36 -7.84 2.84
CA THR A 21 7.17 -6.80 3.85
C THR A 21 5.88 -6.03 3.58
N LEU A 22 5.65 -5.64 2.32
CA LEU A 22 4.41 -4.99 1.89
C LEU A 22 3.20 -5.87 2.20
N THR A 23 3.25 -7.16 1.86
CA THR A 23 2.17 -8.12 2.11
C THR A 23 1.89 -8.26 3.60
N ARG A 24 2.93 -8.35 4.44
CA ARG A 24 2.81 -8.45 5.89
C ARG A 24 2.23 -7.17 6.50
N LYS A 25 2.63 -6.00 6.00
CA LYS A 25 2.08 -4.70 6.40
C LYS A 25 0.62 -4.54 5.98
N LEU A 26 0.24 -4.93 4.76
CA LEU A 26 -1.15 -4.95 4.28
C LEU A 26 -2.02 -5.86 5.15
N LYS A 27 -1.54 -7.08 5.44
CA LYS A 27 -2.26 -8.04 6.28
C LYS A 27 -2.43 -7.54 7.72
N LYS A 28 -1.44 -6.83 8.25
CA LYS A 28 -1.49 -6.23 9.59
C LYS A 28 -2.15 -4.85 9.62
N ARG A 29 -2.42 -4.23 8.47
CA ARG A 29 -2.79 -2.81 8.31
C ARG A 29 -1.84 -1.86 9.05
N VAL A 30 -0.55 -2.19 9.09
CA VAL A 30 0.47 -1.36 9.77
C VAL A 30 1.33 -0.65 8.74
N PHE A 31 1.07 0.63 8.53
CA PHE A 31 1.82 1.51 7.64
C PHE A 31 2.24 2.77 8.41
N GLY A 32 3.47 3.22 8.17
CA GLY A 32 3.85 4.56 8.60
C GLY A 32 3.13 5.62 7.77
N THR A 33 3.06 6.84 8.30
CA THR A 33 2.42 7.98 7.62
C THR A 33 3.02 8.23 6.23
N ASP A 34 4.34 8.17 6.09
CA ASP A 34 5.04 8.33 4.80
C ASP A 34 4.76 7.20 3.80
N GLU A 35 4.71 5.94 4.28
CA GLU A 35 4.40 4.79 3.43
C GLU A 35 2.95 4.86 2.95
N ALA A 36 2.01 5.19 3.83
CA ALA A 36 0.61 5.33 3.49
C ALA A 36 0.41 6.47 2.47
N ALA A 37 1.04 7.64 2.68
CA ALA A 37 0.97 8.76 1.75
C ALA A 37 1.46 8.39 0.34
N LYS A 38 2.63 7.72 0.24
CA LYS A 38 3.15 7.21 -1.04
C LYS A 38 2.22 6.20 -1.69
N ILE A 39 1.63 5.29 -0.93
CA ILE A 39 0.71 4.29 -1.49
C ILE A 39 -0.55 4.95 -2.02
N VAL A 40 -1.10 5.94 -1.31
CA VAL A 40 -2.28 6.71 -1.74
C VAL A 40 -2.00 7.44 -3.04
N GLU A 41 -0.84 8.11 -3.14
CA GLU A 41 -0.41 8.80 -4.34
C GLU A 41 -0.22 7.84 -5.52
N LEU A 42 0.48 6.72 -5.29
CA LEU A 42 0.80 5.73 -6.33
C LEU A 42 -0.42 4.97 -6.84
N LEU A 43 -1.32 4.53 -5.96
CA LEU A 43 -2.52 3.81 -6.36
C LEU A 43 -3.70 4.73 -6.69
N SER A 44 -3.53 6.05 -6.58
CA SER A 44 -4.62 7.03 -6.68
C SER A 44 -5.84 6.55 -5.88
N ILE A 45 -5.60 6.13 -4.64
CA ILE A 45 -6.65 5.58 -3.78
C ILE A 45 -7.50 6.76 -3.34
N ASP A 46 -8.68 6.89 -3.93
CA ASP A 46 -9.67 7.93 -3.60
C ASP A 46 -10.03 7.91 -2.11
N ASP A 47 -10.04 6.71 -1.50
CA ASP A 47 -10.31 6.53 -0.08
C ASP A 47 -9.19 5.75 0.66
N PRO A 48 -8.15 6.45 1.13
CA PRO A 48 -7.06 5.86 1.91
C PRO A 48 -7.55 5.17 3.18
N LYS A 49 -8.63 5.70 3.78
CA LYS A 49 -9.14 5.24 5.07
C LYS A 49 -9.74 3.86 4.94
N ALA A 50 -10.45 3.57 3.86
CA ALA A 50 -10.97 2.24 3.57
C ALA A 50 -9.86 1.17 3.43
N VAL A 51 -8.67 1.54 2.96
CA VAL A 51 -7.56 0.60 2.72
C VAL A 51 -6.69 0.41 3.95
N PHE A 52 -6.38 1.49 4.66
CA PHE A 52 -5.43 1.49 5.77
C PHE A 52 -6.07 1.50 7.15
N PHE A 53 -7.19 2.18 7.30
CA PHE A 53 -7.83 2.45 8.59
C PHE A 53 -9.16 1.70 8.73
N GLY A 54 -9.35 0.64 7.95
CA GLY A 54 -10.64 -0.05 7.81
C GLY A 54 -11.35 -0.24 9.15
N GLU A 55 -12.64 0.14 9.14
CA GLU A 55 -13.60 -0.09 10.22
C GLU A 55 -13.65 -1.56 10.66
#